data_AF-A0A7S0QSV0-F1
#
_entry.id   AF-A0A7S0QSV0-F1
#
_cell.length_a   1.000
_cell.length_b   1.000
_cell.length_c   1.000
_cell.angle_alpha   90.00
_cell.angle_beta   90.00
_cell.angle_gamma   90.00
#
_symmetry.space_group_name_H-M   'P 1'
#
loop_
_entity.id
_entity.type
_entity.pdbx_description
1 polymer ?
#
loop_
_entity_poly.entity_id
_entity_poly.type
_entity_poly.pdbx_seq_one_letter_code
_entity_poly.pdbx_strand_id
1 'polypeptide(L)'
;MFSSIMLRASRLGSILQGMWNALSFIIAITVFFIVLASDLEPSNPKVARTAAVAMLMAVLWVMAPIPVPATALVPLALFPLLGVVDGATVARAYFNDTQLVLIGSFLLAIAIERVGLHRRIARALLAVLGDRP
;
A
#
# COMPACT_ATOMS: atom_id res chain seq x y z
N MET A 1 24.22 0.34 33.72
CA MET A 1 25.18 0.02 32.64
C MET A 1 24.55 -0.77 31.48
N PHE A 2 23.65 -1.73 31.72
CA PHE A 2 22.97 -2.48 30.64
C PHE A 2 21.88 -1.68 29.88
N SER A 3 21.19 -0.74 30.54
CA SER A 3 20.17 0.12 29.90
C SER A 3 20.73 1.05 28.80
N SER A 4 21.96 1.58 28.95
CA SER A 4 22.59 2.46 27.96
C SER A 4 23.07 1.75 26.69
N ILE A 5 23.38 0.45 26.77
CA ILE A 5 23.78 -0.38 25.62
C ILE A 5 22.54 -0.76 24.79
N MET A 6 21.42 -1.10 25.44
CA MET A 6 20.14 -1.42 24.79
C MET A 6 19.50 -0.19 24.13
N LEU A 7 19.64 1.00 24.74
CA LEU A 7 19.26 2.28 24.14
C LEU A 7 20.12 2.65 22.93
N ARG A 8 21.39 2.23 22.88
CA ARG A 8 22.27 2.44 21.71
C ARG A 8 21.91 1.50 20.56
N ALA A 9 21.59 0.24 20.84
CA ALA A 9 21.19 -0.75 19.83
C ALA A 9 19.85 -0.40 19.17
N SER A 10 18.85 0.06 19.94
CA SER A 10 17.57 0.54 19.39
C SER A 10 17.72 1.84 18.60
N ARG A 11 18.58 2.77 19.06
CA ARG A 11 18.92 3.99 18.30
C ARG A 11 19.62 3.68 16.99
N LEU A 12 20.59 2.77 16.98
CA LEU A 12 21.27 2.31 15.75
C LEU A 12 20.27 1.70 14.75
N GLY A 13 19.35 0.86 15.21
CA GLY A 13 18.29 0.31 14.36
C GLY A 13 17.40 1.41 13.75
N SER A 14 17.00 2.40 14.55
CA SER A 14 16.19 3.52 14.05
C SER A 14 16.95 4.41 13.05
N ILE A 15 18.26 4.58 13.22
CA ILE A 15 19.10 5.37 12.30
C ILE A 15 19.29 4.60 11.00
N LEU A 16 19.59 3.31 11.05
CA LEU A 16 19.73 2.45 9.87
C LEU A 16 18.43 2.38 9.07
N GLN A 17 17.28 2.27 9.73
CA GLN A 17 15.97 2.33 9.07
C GLN A 17 15.72 3.69 8.43
N GLY A 18 16.09 4.79 9.11
CA GLY A 18 15.99 6.14 8.55
C GLY A 18 16.86 6.30 7.29
N MET A 19 18.09 5.79 7.32
CA MET A 19 19.00 5.78 6.18
C MET A 19 18.46 4.93 5.02
N TRP A 20 17.90 3.75 5.33
CA TRP A 20 17.26 2.88 4.34
C TRP A 20 16.09 3.56 3.64
N ASN A 21 15.21 4.20 4.42
CA ASN A 21 14.06 4.91 3.87
C ASN A 21 14.51 6.08 2.98
N ALA A 22 15.49 6.87 3.43
CA ALA A 22 16.03 7.98 2.64
C ALA A 22 16.65 7.49 1.32
N LEU A 23 17.46 6.43 1.36
CA LEU A 23 18.05 5.83 0.17
C LEU A 23 16.98 5.33 -0.80
N SER A 24 15.94 4.67 -0.28
CA SER A 24 14.82 4.16 -1.07
C SER A 24 14.07 5.28 -1.81
N PHE A 25 13.81 6.41 -1.14
CA PHE A 25 13.20 7.57 -1.78
C PHE A 25 14.10 8.19 -2.85
N ILE A 26 15.40 8.30 -2.59
CA ILE A 26 16.36 8.81 -3.58
C ILE A 26 16.36 7.91 -4.82
N ILE A 27 16.41 6.59 -4.64
CA ILE A 27 16.36 5.64 -5.76
C ILE A 27 15.05 5.78 -6.53
N ALA A 28 13.92 5.83 -5.82
CA ALA A 28 12.60 5.95 -6.44
C ALA A 28 12.46 7.23 -7.29
N ILE A 29 12.90 8.38 -6.76
CA ILE A 29 12.90 9.66 -7.47
C ILE A 29 13.86 9.63 -8.66
N THR A 30 15.06 9.06 -8.48
CA THR A 30 16.05 8.95 -9.55
C THR A 30 15.52 8.10 -10.70
N VAL A 31 14.92 6.95 -10.40
CA VAL A 31 14.29 6.08 -11.41
C VAL A 31 13.15 6.81 -12.12
N PHE A 32 12.31 7.55 -11.39
CA PHE A 32 11.22 8.33 -11.98
C PHE A 32 11.74 9.34 -13.02
N PHE A 33 12.77 10.13 -12.69
CA PHE A 33 13.33 11.10 -13.63
C PHE A 33 14.05 10.45 -14.82
N ILE A 34 14.76 9.34 -14.59
CA ILE A 34 15.40 8.58 -15.67
C ILE A 34 14.36 8.10 -16.69
N VAL A 35 13.26 7.51 -16.22
CA VAL A 35 12.21 6.98 -17.11
C VAL A 35 11.39 8.12 -17.74
N LEU A 36 11.20 9.24 -17.04
CA LEU A 36 10.51 10.40 -17.60
C LEU A 36 11.33 11.06 -18.73
N ALA A 37 12.66 11.06 -18.61
CA ALA A 37 13.57 11.60 -19.62
C ALA A 37 13.81 10.62 -20.80
N SER A 38 13.45 9.34 -20.65
CA SER A 38 13.56 8.38 -21.74
C SER A 38 12.48 8.60 -22.80
N ASP A 39 12.90 8.81 -24.05
CA ASP A 39 12.02 8.80 -25.22
C ASP A 39 11.64 7.35 -25.57
N LEU A 40 10.75 6.77 -24.76
CA LEU A 40 10.21 5.42 -25.02
C LEU A 40 9.40 5.38 -26.31
N GLU A 41 8.62 6.44 -26.58
CA GLU A 41 7.82 6.57 -27.79
C GLU A 41 7.68 8.05 -28.18
N PRO A 42 8.41 8.52 -29.21
CA PRO A 42 8.40 9.94 -29.62
C PRO A 42 7.03 10.45 -30.08
N SER A 43 6.14 9.54 -30.49
CA SER A 43 4.79 9.87 -30.96
C SER A 43 3.79 10.12 -29.83
N ASN A 44 4.04 9.64 -28.60
CA ASN A 44 3.11 9.78 -27.49
C ASN A 44 3.80 9.98 -26.12
N PRO A 45 3.95 11.23 -25.66
CA PRO A 45 4.61 11.53 -24.38
C PRO A 45 3.84 11.00 -23.15
N LYS A 46 2.58 10.57 -23.30
CA LYS A 46 1.82 9.96 -22.19
C LYS A 46 2.34 8.58 -21.81
N VAL A 47 2.94 7.85 -22.75
CA VAL A 47 3.50 6.51 -22.49
C VAL A 47 4.67 6.61 -21.52
N ALA A 48 5.62 7.52 -21.79
CA ALA A 48 6.76 7.77 -20.90
C ALA A 48 6.33 8.22 -19.50
N ARG A 49 5.34 9.12 -19.41
CA ARG A 49 4.79 9.57 -18.11
C ARG A 49 4.14 8.44 -17.32
N THR A 50 3.38 7.57 -18.00
CA THR A 50 2.73 6.42 -17.35
C THR A 50 3.77 5.41 -16.87
N ALA A 51 4.76 5.10 -17.70
CA ALA A 51 5.87 4.21 -17.36
C ALA A 51 6.70 4.74 -16.19
N ALA A 52 6.97 6.05 -16.14
CA ALA A 52 7.69 6.69 -15.04
C ALA A 52 6.95 6.52 -13.71
N VAL A 53 5.64 6.76 -13.68
CA VAL A 53 4.82 6.55 -12.47
C VAL A 53 4.77 5.06 -12.10
N ALA A 54 4.65 4.15 -13.07
CA ALA A 54 4.64 2.71 -12.82
C ALA A 54 5.97 2.21 -12.22
N MET A 55 7.11 2.67 -12.74
CA MET A 55 8.43 2.31 -12.22
C MET A 55 8.67 2.91 -10.83
N LEU A 56 8.24 4.16 -10.60
CA LEU A 56 8.24 4.78 -9.28
C LEU A 56 7.47 3.91 -8.27
N MET A 57 6.28 3.45 -8.64
CA MET A 57 5.46 2.57 -7.80
C MET A 57 6.13 1.23 -7.53
N ALA A 58 6.74 0.60 -8.54
CA ALA A 58 7.43 -0.67 -8.39
C ALA A 58 8.58 -0.56 -7.37
N VAL A 59 9.39 0.50 -7.46
CA VAL A 59 10.48 0.75 -6.49
C VAL A 59 9.93 1.00 -5.09
N LEU A 60 8.88 1.82 -4.96
CA LEU A 60 8.26 2.10 -3.65
C LEU A 60 7.62 0.86 -3.01
N TRP A 61 7.07 -0.07 -3.79
CA TRP A 61 6.52 -1.33 -3.27
C TRP A 61 7.60 -2.32 -2.84
N VAL A 62 8.70 -2.45 -3.60
CA VAL A 62 9.79 -3.37 -3.26
C VAL A 62 10.56 -2.88 -2.04
N MET A 63 10.86 -1.58 -1.98
CA MET A 63 11.66 -1.00 -0.90
C MET A 63 10.84 -0.66 0.36
N ALA A 64 9.51 -0.54 0.20
CA ALA A 64 8.53 -0.28 1.25
C ALA A 64 8.96 0.78 2.31
N PRO A 65 9.42 1.99 1.91
CA PRO A 65 9.85 3.01 2.86
C PRO A 65 8.69 3.63 3.64
N ILE A 66 7.46 3.52 3.11
CA ILE A 66 6.21 3.99 3.70
C ILE A 66 5.14 2.89 3.58
N PRO A 67 4.06 2.95 4.39
CA PRO A 67 2.98 1.96 4.33
C PRO A 67 2.40 1.81 2.92
N VAL A 68 2.11 0.56 2.53
CA VAL A 68 1.53 0.21 1.21
C VAL A 68 0.28 1.04 0.86
N PRO A 69 -0.65 1.37 1.79
CA PRO A 69 -1.78 2.23 1.47
C PRO A 69 -1.36 3.66 1.07
N ALA A 70 -0.29 4.19 1.65
CA ALA A 70 0.22 5.51 1.32
C ALA A 70 0.91 5.52 -0.05
N THR A 71 1.69 4.48 -0.39
CA THR A 71 2.27 4.36 -1.73
C THR A 71 1.18 4.21 -2.79
N ALA A 72 0.12 3.46 -2.49
CA ALA A 72 -0.99 3.27 -3.41
C ALA A 72 -1.66 4.59 -3.82
N LEU A 73 -1.58 5.66 -3.03
CA LEU A 73 -2.16 6.97 -3.37
C LEU A 73 -1.29 7.83 -4.30
N VAL A 74 -0.04 7.46 -4.54
CA VAL A 74 0.90 8.25 -5.37
C VAL A 74 0.37 8.50 -6.80
N PRO A 75 -0.18 7.50 -7.52
CA PRO A 75 -0.69 7.71 -8.87
C PRO A 75 -1.93 8.60 -8.91
N LEU A 76 -2.73 8.64 -7.84
CA LEU A 76 -3.91 9.51 -7.73
C LEU A 76 -3.53 10.98 -7.84
N ALA A 77 -2.36 11.37 -7.32
CA ALA A 77 -1.84 12.72 -7.44
C ALA A 77 -0.99 12.92 -8.72
N LEU A 78 -0.12 11.97 -9.06
CA LEU A 78 0.82 12.14 -10.16
C LEU A 78 0.18 12.05 -11.55
N PHE A 79 -0.84 11.21 -11.77
CA PHE A 79 -1.45 11.09 -13.10
C PHE A 79 -2.16 12.37 -13.57
N PRO A 80 -2.94 13.08 -12.73
CA PRO A 80 -3.51 14.38 -13.10
C PRO A 80 -2.43 15.45 -13.27
N LEU A 81 -1.42 15.49 -12.39
CA LEU A 81 -0.31 16.46 -12.47
C LEU A 81 0.49 16.32 -13.77
N LEU A 82 0.72 15.10 -14.22
CA LEU A 82 1.42 14.80 -15.47
C LEU A 82 0.51 14.88 -16.71
N GLY A 83 -0.78 15.18 -16.55
CA GLY A 83 -1.75 15.27 -17.65
C GLY A 83 -1.96 13.95 -18.40
N VAL A 84 -1.79 12.81 -17.73
CA VAL A 84 -1.97 11.48 -18.34
C VAL A 84 -3.46 11.15 -18.41
N VAL A 85 -4.16 11.26 -17.28
CA VAL A 85 -5.59 11.00 -17.09
C VAL A 85 -6.18 12.03 -16.12
N ASP A 86 -7.45 12.40 -16.31
CA ASP A 86 -8.17 13.30 -15.43
C ASP A 86 -8.35 12.74 -14.01
N GLY A 87 -8.34 13.60 -13.00
CA GLY A 87 -8.44 13.23 -11.59
C GLY A 87 -9.72 12.47 -11.24
N ALA A 88 -10.86 12.85 -11.83
CA ALA A 88 -12.11 12.14 -11.61
C ALA A 88 -12.06 10.70 -12.15
N THR A 89 -11.38 10.50 -13.28
CA THR A 89 -11.22 9.18 -13.89
C THR A 89 -10.29 8.30 -13.05
N VAL A 90 -9.17 8.86 -12.56
CA VAL A 90 -8.26 8.12 -11.68
C VAL A 90 -8.95 7.78 -10.35
N ALA A 91 -9.69 8.70 -9.74
CA ALA A 91 -10.40 8.47 -8.48
C ALA A 91 -11.44 7.34 -8.58
N ARG A 92 -12.14 7.20 -9.71
CA ARG A 92 -13.08 6.08 -9.95
C ARG A 92 -12.41 4.70 -9.89
N ALA A 93 -11.12 4.60 -10.21
CA ALA A 93 -10.37 3.34 -10.10
C ALA A 93 -10.08 2.93 -8.64
N TYR A 94 -10.13 3.87 -7.69
CA TYR A 94 -9.92 3.62 -6.26
C TYR A 94 -11.23 3.31 -5.50
N PHE A 95 -12.38 3.64 -6.09
CA PHE A 95 -13.70 3.38 -5.52
C PHE A 95 -14.60 2.64 -6.53
N ASN A 96 -14.15 1.47 -6.96
CA ASN A 96 -14.92 0.54 -7.76
C ASN A 96 -15.83 -0.34 -6.88
N ASP A 97 -16.81 -0.98 -7.52
CA ASP A 97 -17.80 -1.82 -6.84
C ASP A 97 -17.13 -2.94 -6.02
N THR A 98 -16.05 -3.54 -6.52
CA THR A 98 -15.32 -4.59 -5.83
C THR A 98 -14.67 -4.10 -4.53
N GLN A 99 -14.05 -2.92 -4.54
CA GLN A 99 -13.45 -2.30 -3.35
C GLN A 99 -14.51 -1.94 -2.32
N LEU A 100 -15.67 -1.44 -2.76
CA LEU A 100 -16.80 -1.16 -1.87
C LEU A 100 -17.38 -2.42 -1.24
N VAL A 101 -17.53 -3.51 -1.99
CA VAL A 101 -17.94 -4.82 -1.46
C VAL A 101 -16.92 -5.35 -0.45
N LEU A 102 -15.62 -5.20 -0.73
CA LEU A 102 -14.56 -5.61 0.20
C LEU A 102 -14.67 -4.84 1.53
N ILE A 103 -14.82 -3.51 1.49
CA ILE A 103 -15.05 -2.69 2.68
C ILE A 103 -16.32 -3.14 3.41
N GLY A 104 -17.41 -3.37 2.68
CA GLY A 104 -18.66 -3.89 3.24
C GLY A 104 -18.49 -5.25 3.93
N SER A 105 -17.69 -6.15 3.36
CA SER A 105 -17.41 -7.47 3.95
C SER A 105 -16.64 -7.37 5.27
N PHE A 106 -15.67 -6.45 5.37
CA PHE A 106 -14.96 -6.20 6.62
C PHE A 106 -15.85 -5.57 7.68
N LEU A 107 -16.71 -4.61 7.30
CA LEU A 107 -17.70 -4.03 8.20
C LEU A 107 -18.67 -5.09 8.73
N LEU A 108 -19.14 -5.99 7.86
CA LEU A 108 -19.98 -7.12 8.26
C LEU A 108 -19.25 -8.07 9.21
N ALA A 109 -17.99 -8.41 8.93
CA ALA A 109 -17.18 -9.25 9.81
C ALA A 109 -17.04 -8.64 11.22
N ILE A 110 -16.77 -7.33 11.31
CA ILE A 110 -16.70 -6.60 12.59
C ILE A 110 -18.06 -6.62 13.31
N ALA A 111 -19.18 -6.46 12.59
CA ALA A 111 -20.50 -6.54 13.19
C ALA A 111 -20.80 -7.93 13.77
N ILE A 112 -20.44 -8.99 13.04
CA ILE A 112 -20.54 -10.39 13.49
C ILE A 112 -19.68 -10.65 14.72
N GLU A 113 -18.48 -10.05 14.77
CA GLU A 113 -17.59 -10.13 15.92
C GLU A 113 -18.20 -9.46 17.16
N ARG A 114 -18.69 -8.22 17.01
CA ARG A 114 -19.29 -7.41 18.08
C ARG A 114 -20.52 -8.06 18.71
N VAL A 115 -21.37 -8.70 17.91
CA VAL A 115 -22.57 -9.41 18.39
C VAL A 115 -22.22 -10.81 18.95
N GLY A 116 -20.98 -11.27 18.77
CA GLY A 116 -20.56 -12.61 19.16
C GLY A 116 -21.28 -13.71 18.38
N LEU A 117 -21.79 -13.39 17.18
CA LEU A 117 -22.60 -14.32 16.38
C LEU A 117 -21.78 -15.56 15.99
N HIS A 118 -20.51 -15.37 15.63
CA HIS A 118 -19.56 -16.46 15.38
C HIS A 118 -19.47 -17.45 16.56
N ARG A 119 -19.52 -16.98 17.82
CA ARG A 119 -19.53 -17.84 19.02
C ARG A 119 -20.86 -18.56 19.22
N ARG A 120 -21.98 -17.91 18.91
CA ARG A 120 -23.31 -18.55 18.98
C ARG A 120 -23.40 -19.69 17.99
N ILE A 121 -22.92 -19.47 16.75
CA ILE A 121 -22.87 -20.48 15.70
C ILE A 121 -21.94 -21.63 16.11
N ALA A 122 -20.73 -21.32 16.60
CA ALA A 122 -19.78 -22.33 17.06
C ALA A 122 -20.36 -23.22 18.17
N ARG A 123 -21.01 -22.62 19.19
CA ARG A 123 -21.67 -23.38 20.26
C ARG A 123 -22.84 -24.22 19.76
N ALA A 124 -23.64 -23.71 18.83
CA ALA A 124 -24.75 -24.47 18.25
C ALA A 124 -24.26 -25.69 17.47
N LEU A 125 -23.20 -25.53 16.68
CA LEU A 125 -22.56 -26.63 15.96
C LEU A 125 -21.99 -27.69 16.92
N LEU A 126 -21.28 -27.27 17.97
CA LEU A 126 -20.75 -28.19 19.00
C LEU A 126 -21.86 -28.94 19.73
N ALA A 127 -23.01 -28.30 19.98
CA ALA A 127 -24.15 -28.96 20.62
C ALA A 127 -24.81 -30.03 19.72
N VAL A 128 -24.76 -29.86 18.39
CA VAL A 128 -25.36 -30.79 17.42
C VAL A 128 -24.40 -31.93 17.08
N LEU A 129 -23.12 -31.62 16.85
CA LEU A 129 -22.11 -32.59 16.39
C LEU A 129 -21.40 -33.30 17.56
N GLY A 130 -21.46 -32.75 18.78
CA GLY A 130 -20.70 -33.23 19.94
C GLY A 130 -19.27 -32.68 19.97
N ASP A 131 -18.59 -32.88 21.10
CA ASP A 131 -17.22 -32.40 21.36
C ASP A 131 -16.13 -33.42 21.03
N ARG A 132 -16.49 -34.52 20.34
CA ARG A 132 -15.54 -35.57 20.00
C ARG A 132 -14.63 -35.09 18.86
N PRO A 133 -13.31 -35.00 19.07
CA PRO A 133 -12.35 -34.47 18.10
C PRO A 133 -12.28 -35.29 16.82
#